data_AF-X0WJT9-F1
#
_entry.id   AF-X0WJT9-F1
#
_cell.length_a   1.000
_cell.length_b   1.000
_cell.length_c   1.000
_cell.angle_alpha   90.00
_cell.angle_beta   90.00
_cell.angle_gamma   90.00
#
_symmetry.space_group_name_H-M   'P 1'
#
loop_
_entity.id
_entity.type
_entity.pdbx_description
1 polymer ?
#
loop_
_entity_poly.entity_id
_entity_poly.type
_entity_poly.pdbx_seq_one_letter_code
_entity_poly.pdbx_strand_id
1 'polypeptide(L)' 'GTVYEDKPAFIAAVTPDLVTRGYNAGEIVKQVAKVTGGSGGGKARLAQAGGKHKGKIDEALRLVKSLI' A
#
# COMPACT_ATOMS: atom_id res chain seq x y z
N GLY A 1 -6.88 -3.09 2.68
CA GLY A 1 -6.14 -2.80 3.92
C GLY A 1 -6.98 -3.26 5.08
N THR A 2 -6.36 -3.66 6.17
CA THR A 2 -7.05 -4.09 7.41
C THR A 2 -6.41 -3.44 8.62
N VAL A 3 -7.05 -3.51 9.78
CA VAL A 3 -6.42 -3.22 11.08
C VAL A 3 -6.01 -4.56 11.70
N TYR A 4 -4.72 -4.73 11.93
CA TYR A 4 -4.13 -5.90 12.57
C TYR A 4 -3.31 -5.44 13.78
N GLU A 5 -3.54 -6.02 14.96
CA GLU A 5 -2.92 -5.59 16.22
C GLU A 5 -3.01 -4.06 16.44
N ASP A 6 -4.20 -3.52 16.19
CA ASP A 6 -4.53 -2.10 16.34
C ASP A 6 -3.77 -1.13 15.41
N LYS A 7 -3.09 -1.68 14.39
CA LYS A 7 -2.33 -0.94 13.38
C LYS A 7 -2.83 -1.24 11.96
N PRO A 8 -2.86 -0.25 11.06
CA PRO A 8 -3.10 -0.51 9.64
C PRO A 8 -2.09 -1.49 9.05
N ALA A 9 -2.59 -2.42 8.23
CA ALA A 9 -1.80 -3.34 7.43
C ALA A 9 -2.30 -3.31 5.97
N PHE A 10 -1.34 -3.28 5.04
CA PHE A 10 -1.59 -3.20 3.61
C PHE A 10 -0.78 -4.26 2.87
N ILE A 11 -1.40 -4.83 1.84
CA ILE A 11 -0.75 -5.67 0.84
C ILE A 11 -1.15 -5.11 -0.52
N ALA A 12 -0.19 -4.97 -1.44
CA ALA A 12 -0.49 -4.74 -2.85
C ALA A 12 0.13 -5.87 -3.67
N ALA A 13 -0.65 -6.33 -4.64
CA ALA A 13 -0.21 -7.26 -5.67
C ALA A 13 -0.46 -6.61 -7.02
N VAL A 14 0.53 -6.69 -7.90
CA VAL A 14 0.48 -6.20 -9.28
C VAL A 14 0.73 -7.40 -10.18
N THR A 15 -0.08 -7.58 -11.22
CA THR A 15 0.08 -8.69 -12.16
C THR A 15 1.33 -8.50 -13.03
N PRO A 16 1.95 -9.58 -13.55
CA PRO A 16 3.19 -9.49 -14.33
C PRO A 16 3.13 -8.51 -15.51
N ASP A 17 2.02 -8.47 -16.24
CA ASP A 17 1.79 -7.56 -17.37
C ASP A 17 1.79 -6.09 -16.94
N LEU A 18 1.21 -5.77 -15.78
CA LEU A 18 1.24 -4.42 -15.22
C LEU A 18 2.63 -4.06 -14.70
N VAL A 19 3.38 -5.01 -14.12
CA VAL A 19 4.78 -4.78 -13.76
C VAL A 19 5.62 -4.43 -14.99
N THR A 20 5.42 -5.14 -16.11
CA THR A 20 6.07 -4.81 -17.40
C THR A 20 5.68 -3.43 -17.91
N ARG A 21 4.47 -2.95 -17.60
CA ARG A 21 4.00 -1.57 -17.90
C ARG A 21 4.52 -0.51 -16.93
N GLY A 22 5.36 -0.89 -15.96
CA GLY A 22 6.00 0.03 -15.01
C GLY A 22 5.29 0.17 -13.66
N TYR A 23 4.19 -0.53 -13.43
CA TYR A 23 3.52 -0.52 -12.12
C TYR A 23 4.36 -1.26 -11.07
N ASN A 24 4.46 -0.69 -9.87
CA ASN A 24 5.26 -1.25 -8.79
C ASN A 24 4.48 -1.33 -7.48
N ALA A 25 4.19 -2.54 -7.03
CA ALA A 25 3.49 -2.79 -5.77
C ALA A 25 4.19 -2.13 -4.57
N GLY A 26 5.53 -2.16 -4.53
CA GLY A 26 6.35 -1.57 -3.48
C GLY A 26 6.18 -0.06 -3.36
N GLU A 27 6.11 0.63 -4.49
CA GLU A 27 5.89 2.07 -4.51
C GLU A 27 4.45 2.42 -4.12
N ILE A 28 3.47 1.68 -4.63
CA ILE A 28 2.06 1.86 -4.29
C ILE A 28 1.85 1.72 -2.78
N VAL A 29 2.28 0.61 -2.15
CA VAL A 29 2.08 0.43 -0.70
C VAL A 29 2.84 1.46 0.13
N LYS A 30 3.98 1.94 -0.33
CA LYS A 30 4.76 2.97 0.36
C LYS A 30 4.01 4.31 0.39
N GLN A 31 3.35 4.69 -0.71
CA GLN A 31 2.51 5.89 -0.75
C GLN A 31 1.28 5.75 0.16
N VAL A 32 0.60 4.60 0.12
CA VAL A 32 -0.56 4.30 0.98
C VAL A 32 -0.17 4.34 2.46
N ALA A 33 0.95 3.72 2.85
CA ALA A 33 1.38 3.65 4.23
C ALA A 33 1.73 5.02 4.83
N LYS A 34 2.29 5.93 4.04
CA LYS A 34 2.61 7.30 4.47
C LYS A 34 1.38 8.05 4.98
N VAL A 35 0.22 7.88 4.33
CA VAL A 35 -1.06 8.49 4.78
C VAL A 35 -1.38 8.06 6.21
N THR A 36 -1.14 6.80 6.54
CA THR A 36 -1.32 6.24 7.88
C THR A 36 -0.12 6.42 8.83
N GLY A 37 0.87 7.24 8.47
CA GLY A 37 2.06 7.50 9.29
C GLY A 37 3.02 6.31 9.41
N GLY A 38 3.02 5.43 8.41
CA GLY A 38 3.82 4.21 8.39
C GLY A 38 4.76 4.09 7.19
N SER A 39 5.25 2.88 6.98
CA SER A 39 6.22 2.54 5.93
C SER A 39 5.95 1.15 5.37
N GLY A 40 6.53 0.87 4.21
CA GLY A 40 6.35 -0.40 3.52
C GLY A 40 7.37 -0.59 2.41
N GLY A 41 7.35 -1.79 1.85
CA GLY A 41 8.25 -2.21 0.79
C GLY A 41 7.98 -3.63 0.33
N GLY A 42 8.73 -4.06 -0.67
CA GLY A 42 8.59 -5.36 -1.29
C GLY A 42 9.08 -5.35 -2.73
N LYS A 43 8.65 -6.34 -3.50
CA LYS A 43 8.98 -6.47 -4.92
C LYS A 43 7.92 -5.77 -5.77
N ALA A 44 8.24 -5.50 -7.04
CA ALA A 44 7.31 -4.87 -7.97
C ALA A 44 5.97 -5.63 -8.12
N ARG A 45 5.99 -6.97 -7.97
CA ARG A 45 4.80 -7.82 -8.06
C ARG A 45 4.02 -7.91 -6.74
N LEU A 46 4.68 -7.86 -5.60
CA LEU A 46 4.06 -8.06 -4.29
C LEU A 46 4.81 -7.27 -3.23
N ALA A 47 4.07 -6.48 -2.46
CA ALA A 47 4.62 -5.67 -1.38
C ALA A 47 3.65 -5.53 -0.22
N GLN A 48 4.20 -5.18 0.94
CA GLN A 48 3.46 -5.03 2.18
C GLN A 48 3.84 -3.74 2.90
N ALA A 49 2.93 -3.23 3.72
CA ALA A 49 3.18 -2.06 4.54
C ALA A 49 2.37 -2.06 5.83
N GLY A 50 2.89 -1.36 6.83
CA GLY A 50 2.24 -1.11 8.11
C GLY A 50 2.04 0.38 8.36
N GLY A 51 1.02 0.72 9.16
CA GLY A 51 0.68 2.08 9.56
C GLY A 51 0.68 2.26 11.07
N LYS A 52 0.53 3.52 11.52
CA LYS A 52 0.32 3.87 12.94
C LYS A 52 -1.10 4.37 13.19
N HIS A 53 -1.73 5.01 12.21
CA HIS A 53 -3.01 5.70 12.37
C HIS A 53 -4.18 4.90 11.79
N LYS A 54 -4.83 4.05 12.60
CA LYS A 54 -6.00 3.25 12.18
C LYS A 54 -7.17 4.08 11.62
N GLY A 55 -7.38 5.28 12.15
CA GLY A 55 -8.42 6.21 11.66
C GLY A 55 -8.19 6.77 10.26
N LYS A 56 -7.02 6.55 9.66
CA LYS A 56 -6.70 7.04 8.30
C LYS A 56 -6.75 5.94 7.23
N ILE A 57 -7.22 4.74 7.56
CA ILE A 57 -7.20 3.62 6.62
C ILE A 57 -8.04 3.88 5.37
N ASP A 58 -9.22 4.48 5.52
CA ASP A 58 -10.11 4.78 4.38
C ASP A 58 -9.53 5.86 3.47
N GLU A 59 -8.88 6.87 4.05
CA GLU A 59 -8.15 7.91 3.31
C GLU A 59 -7.00 7.28 2.51
N ALA A 60 -6.23 6.40 3.15
CA ALA A 60 -5.13 5.69 2.51
C ALA A 60 -5.59 4.80 1.35
N LEU A 61 -6.74 4.13 1.49
CA LEU A 61 -7.31 3.30 0.43
C LEU A 61 -7.87 4.14 -0.73
N ARG A 62 -8.44 5.32 -0.46
CA ARG A 62 -8.90 6.24 -1.52
C ARG A 62 -7.75 6.74 -2.40
N LEU A 63 -6.56 6.97 -1.83
CA LEU A 63 -5.36 7.38 -2.57
C LEU A 63 -4.97 6.37 -3.67
N VAL A 64 -5.28 5.08 -3.51
CA VAL A 64 -4.91 4.07 -4.51
C VAL A 64 -5.46 4.40 -5.89
N LYS A 65 -6.67 4.96 -5.99
CA LYS A 65 -7.30 5.34 -7.27
C LYS A 65 -6.55 6.42 -8.03
N SER A 66 -5.75 7.26 -7.37
CA SER A 66 -4.94 8.29 -8.02
C SER A 66 -3.52 7.84 -8.33
N LEU A 67 -3.11 6.65 -7.88
CA LEU A 67 -1.77 6.12 -8.09
C LEU A 67 -1.67 5.18 -9.30
N ILE A 68 -2.80 4.73 -9.85
CA ILE A 68 -2.86 3.71 -10.91
C ILE A 68 -3.58 4.16 -12.17
#